data_AF-A0A0F5JJP7-F1
#
_entry.id   AF-A0A0F5JJP7-F1
#
_cell.length_a   1.000
_cell.length_b   1.000
_cell.length_c   1.000
_cell.angle_alpha   90.00
_cell.angle_beta   90.00
_cell.angle_gamma   90.00
#
_symmetry.space_group_name_H-M   'P 1'
#
loop_
_entity.id
_entity.type
_entity.pdbx_description
1 polymer ?
#
loop_
_entity_poly.entity_id
_entity_poly.type
_entity_poly.pdbx_seq_one_letter_code
_entity_poly.pdbx_strand_id
1 'polypeptide(L)'
;MKKLFILTLCALSQLLSAQVKQLLPGHPDRSAKIDLKSGFTTPPKGYGEVPFYWWMGDTLTREHLTYHLDQMAAKKVTSLQVNYAHSDKGGVSYGLTFPSRPALFTEEWWDLFGWFMGEAKKRGMTVSLSDYTLGVGQGSYVDDALNENPELRGAELKFESDTIQGNYDKTCRNNLLSLYAYRLGTDSNIIENSGIDLIKELTNNRIQWHSPEGKWIVTQVYSAEKKPSLDPMHPLSGKSYVKHFFQRFEDRFPEQSKGGLNFFFSDELNFNLQGCIWNSVFRDEFRKRKGYDVVPYLAALFTDIGSITPKIRLDYNDVMVSLSEENFFIPVYQWHEDRGLIYGCDHGGRGRDVSEFGDYFRTQRWNQAPGCDQPDFSKDIIKNKVASSIAHLYERPRVWLEGFHSSKWDSNTASVIDAIFSNFAMGQNLLSLHGFYYSTVGGWWEWAPPCNHTHMPYWEQMGPLLECSERLSYVLPRDITGLILRSYTR
;
A
#
# COMPACT_ATOMS: atom_id res chain seq x y z
N MET A 1 -30.00 28.51 44.83
CA MET A 1 -28.89 28.66 43.86
C MET A 1 -28.14 27.36 43.55
N LYS A 2 -27.73 26.53 44.53
CA LYS A 2 -27.04 25.25 44.26
C LYS A 2 -27.85 24.20 43.46
N LYS A 3 -29.17 24.09 43.67
CA LYS A 3 -30.02 23.15 42.90
C LYS A 3 -30.22 23.57 41.43
N LEU A 4 -30.22 24.88 41.15
CA LEU A 4 -30.39 25.39 39.77
C LEU A 4 -29.12 25.15 38.94
N PHE A 5 -27.94 25.27 39.57
CA PHE A 5 -26.62 25.08 38.94
C PHE A 5 -26.35 23.61 38.56
N ILE A 6 -26.81 22.66 39.38
CA ILE A 6 -26.68 21.21 39.09
C ILE A 6 -27.61 20.78 37.95
N LEU A 7 -28.82 21.35 37.87
CA LEU A 7 -29.75 21.13 36.75
C LEU A 7 -29.23 21.72 35.44
N THR A 8 -28.51 22.85 35.47
CA THR A 8 -27.88 23.42 34.27
C THR A 8 -26.68 22.61 33.81
N LEU A 9 -25.85 22.06 34.72
CA LEU A 9 -24.74 21.19 34.35
C LEU A 9 -25.21 19.84 33.79
N CYS A 10 -26.29 19.25 34.30
CA CYS A 10 -26.89 18.04 33.75
C CYS A 10 -27.57 18.27 32.40
N ALA A 11 -28.17 19.45 32.18
CA ALA A 11 -28.71 19.83 30.88
C ALA A 11 -27.60 20.11 29.85
N LEU A 12 -26.49 20.73 30.25
CA LEU A 12 -25.31 20.91 29.38
C LEU A 12 -24.59 19.59 29.07
N SER A 13 -24.53 18.64 29.99
CA SER A 13 -23.93 17.32 29.71
C SER A 13 -24.83 16.45 28.82
N GLN A 14 -26.16 16.62 28.87
CA GLN A 14 -27.09 15.98 27.93
C GLN A 14 -27.15 16.67 26.56
N LEU A 15 -26.90 17.98 26.48
CA LEU A 15 -26.75 18.70 25.20
C LEU A 15 -25.40 18.41 24.50
N LEU A 16 -24.40 17.91 25.23
CA LEU A 16 -23.14 17.41 24.67
C LEU A 16 -23.22 15.94 24.21
N SER A 17 -24.33 15.22 24.47
CA SER A 17 -24.49 13.81 24.09
C SER A 17 -25.61 13.60 23.06
N ALA A 18 -25.64 14.40 21.99
CA ALA A 18 -26.40 14.10 20.77
C ALA A 18 -25.93 14.93 19.56
N GLN A 19 -24.62 15.19 19.42
CA GLN A 19 -24.13 15.41 18.06
C GLN A 19 -24.22 14.06 17.36
N VAL A 20 -25.18 13.92 16.44
CA VAL A 20 -25.13 12.86 15.43
C VAL A 20 -23.75 13.01 14.80
N LYS A 21 -22.83 12.10 15.12
CA LYS A 21 -21.48 12.12 14.57
C LYS A 21 -21.67 11.97 13.06
N GLN A 22 -21.50 13.07 12.33
CA GLN A 22 -21.68 13.06 10.89
C GLN A 22 -20.66 12.07 10.32
N LEU A 23 -21.14 11.00 9.71
CA LEU A 23 -20.28 9.98 9.14
C LEU A 23 -19.44 10.59 8.03
N LEU A 24 -18.17 10.21 8.03
CA LEU A 24 -17.24 10.59 6.98
C LEU A 24 -17.66 9.90 5.67
N PRO A 25 -17.51 10.56 4.51
CA PRO A 25 -17.90 9.97 3.23
C PRO A 25 -17.25 8.61 2.99
N GLY A 26 -18.07 7.59 2.73
CA GLY A 26 -17.63 6.22 2.47
C GLY A 26 -17.36 5.37 3.71
N HIS A 27 -17.50 5.91 4.92
CA HIS A 27 -17.39 5.15 6.17
C HIS A 27 -18.74 4.58 6.62
N PRO A 28 -18.82 3.28 6.95
CA PRO A 28 -20.06 2.64 7.38
C PRO A 28 -20.55 3.12 8.74
N ASP A 29 -21.85 3.40 8.82
CA ASP A 29 -22.56 3.47 10.10
C ASP A 29 -22.71 2.05 10.66
N ARG A 30 -22.03 1.77 11.76
CA ARG A 30 -22.13 0.50 12.50
C ARG A 30 -23.08 0.59 13.70
N SER A 31 -23.86 1.68 13.83
CA SER A 31 -24.81 1.86 14.93
C SER A 31 -26.04 0.97 14.77
N ALA A 32 -26.59 0.53 15.90
CA ALA A 32 -27.79 -0.33 15.93
C ALA A 32 -29.10 0.38 15.53
N LYS A 33 -29.07 1.71 15.36
CA LYS A 33 -30.27 2.54 15.12
C LYS A 33 -30.36 3.11 13.70
N ILE A 34 -29.55 2.58 12.78
CA ILE A 34 -29.50 3.04 11.39
C ILE A 34 -30.82 2.76 10.66
N ASP A 35 -31.31 3.73 9.90
CA ASP A 35 -32.39 3.50 8.94
C ASP A 35 -31.81 2.91 7.64
N LEU A 36 -31.69 1.58 7.63
CA LEU A 36 -31.17 0.83 6.48
C LEU A 36 -31.96 1.10 5.21
N LYS A 37 -33.29 1.24 5.31
CA LYS A 37 -34.16 1.40 4.14
C LYS A 37 -33.94 2.77 3.51
N SER A 38 -33.97 3.83 4.31
CA SER A 38 -33.72 5.19 3.83
C SER A 38 -32.34 5.30 3.19
N GLY A 39 -31.29 4.82 3.88
CA GLY A 39 -29.94 4.87 3.33
C GLY A 39 -29.73 3.93 2.14
N PHE A 40 -30.50 2.85 1.98
CA PHE A 40 -30.42 2.02 0.77
C PHE A 40 -31.10 2.71 -0.42
N THR A 41 -32.21 3.41 -0.19
CA THR A 41 -32.87 4.20 -1.25
C THR A 41 -32.03 5.42 -1.65
N THR A 42 -31.34 6.04 -0.70
CA THR A 42 -30.45 7.18 -0.95
C THR A 42 -29.20 7.06 -0.08
N PRO A 43 -28.16 6.36 -0.59
CA PRO A 43 -26.90 6.21 0.12
C PRO A 43 -26.29 7.54 0.53
N PRO A 44 -25.63 7.60 1.70
CA PRO A 44 -24.76 8.72 2.06
C PRO A 44 -23.63 8.92 1.03
N LYS A 45 -22.92 10.04 1.11
CA LYS A 45 -21.77 10.32 0.24
C LYS A 45 -20.65 9.27 0.42
N GLY A 46 -19.88 9.03 -0.64
CA GLY A 46 -18.71 8.15 -0.62
C GLY A 46 -19.00 6.65 -0.85
N TYR A 47 -20.22 6.29 -1.25
CA TYR A 47 -20.54 4.91 -1.65
C TYR A 47 -20.56 4.68 -3.15
N GLY A 48 -20.46 5.75 -3.94
CA GLY A 48 -20.33 5.70 -5.37
C GLY A 48 -19.03 5.07 -5.85
N GLU A 49 -18.94 4.90 -7.16
CA GLU A 49 -17.75 4.40 -7.86
C GLU A 49 -16.61 5.43 -7.81
N VAL A 50 -15.36 4.94 -7.85
CA VAL A 50 -14.13 5.75 -7.84
C VAL A 50 -13.22 5.29 -8.99
N PRO A 51 -13.23 5.92 -10.16
CA PRO A 51 -12.54 5.40 -11.32
C PRO A 51 -11.09 5.84 -11.35
N PHE A 52 -10.27 5.01 -12.01
CA PHE A 52 -8.90 5.34 -12.37
C PHE A 52 -8.94 6.30 -13.56
N TYR A 53 -8.81 7.59 -13.31
CA TYR A 53 -8.90 8.64 -14.31
C TYR A 53 -7.54 9.05 -14.87
N TRP A 54 -7.24 8.60 -16.08
CA TRP A 54 -5.96 8.81 -16.74
C TRP A 54 -5.91 10.17 -17.44
N TRP A 55 -5.12 11.09 -16.88
CA TRP A 55 -4.95 12.47 -17.36
C TRP A 55 -3.91 12.59 -18.46
N MET A 56 -4.08 11.85 -19.55
CA MET A 56 -3.12 11.79 -20.66
C MET A 56 -3.82 11.56 -22.00
N GLY A 57 -3.03 11.46 -23.07
CA GLY A 57 -3.51 11.19 -24.43
C GLY A 57 -3.74 12.43 -25.28
N ASP A 58 -3.94 13.59 -24.66
CA ASP A 58 -4.05 14.88 -25.33
C ASP A 58 -3.81 16.03 -24.32
N THR A 59 -3.89 17.28 -24.77
CA THR A 59 -3.85 18.48 -23.93
C THR A 59 -5.09 18.53 -23.04
N LEU A 60 -4.88 18.61 -21.73
CA LEU A 60 -5.93 18.72 -20.75
C LEU A 60 -6.57 20.10 -20.82
N THR A 61 -7.85 20.18 -21.20
CA THR A 61 -8.59 21.44 -21.27
C THR A 61 -9.68 21.47 -20.21
N ARG A 62 -9.94 22.64 -19.64
CA ARG A 62 -11.03 22.84 -18.68
C ARG A 62 -12.39 22.48 -19.28
N GLU A 63 -12.61 22.75 -20.57
CA GLU A 63 -13.84 22.38 -21.27
C GLU A 63 -14.07 20.86 -21.27
N HIS A 64 -13.07 20.09 -21.70
CA HIS A 64 -13.20 18.64 -21.78
C HIS A 64 -13.28 17.98 -20.39
N LEU A 65 -12.48 18.46 -19.44
CA LEU A 65 -12.57 18.02 -18.04
C LEU A 65 -13.93 18.34 -17.42
N THR A 66 -14.55 19.48 -17.77
CA THR A 66 -15.91 19.83 -17.31
C THR A 66 -16.94 18.85 -17.85
N TYR A 67 -16.87 18.51 -19.15
CA TYR A 67 -17.73 17.48 -19.74
C TYR A 67 -17.58 16.14 -19.00
N HIS A 68 -16.35 15.71 -18.72
CA HIS A 68 -16.09 14.49 -17.94
C HIS A 68 -16.68 14.55 -16.53
N LEU A 69 -16.51 15.67 -15.82
CA LEU A 69 -17.12 15.87 -14.50
C LEU A 69 -18.65 15.77 -14.54
N ASP A 70 -19.29 16.35 -15.55
CA ASP A 70 -20.74 16.28 -15.72
C ASP A 70 -21.21 14.83 -16.00
N GLN A 71 -20.45 14.09 -16.83
CA GLN A 71 -20.75 12.68 -17.11
C GLN A 71 -20.66 11.79 -15.87
N MET A 72 -19.65 12.00 -15.03
CA MET A 72 -19.43 11.21 -13.80
C MET A 72 -20.45 11.55 -12.72
N ALA A 73 -20.73 12.84 -12.51
CA ALA A 73 -21.75 13.31 -11.57
C ALA A 73 -23.15 12.72 -11.87
N ALA A 74 -23.47 12.55 -13.16
CA ALA A 74 -24.74 11.96 -13.59
C ALA A 74 -24.88 10.46 -13.28
N LYS A 75 -23.80 9.74 -12.96
CA LYS A 75 -23.80 8.27 -12.82
C LYS A 75 -23.21 7.75 -11.50
N LYS A 76 -23.43 8.49 -10.39
CA LYS A 76 -23.10 8.04 -9.03
C LYS A 76 -21.60 7.80 -8.81
N VAL A 77 -20.74 8.48 -9.55
CA VAL A 77 -19.31 8.55 -9.21
C VAL A 77 -19.17 9.47 -8.00
N THR A 78 -18.39 9.03 -7.00
CA THR A 78 -18.20 9.80 -5.75
C THR A 78 -16.83 10.47 -5.66
N SER A 79 -15.84 9.98 -6.40
CA SER A 79 -14.49 10.52 -6.40
C SER A 79 -13.79 10.17 -7.70
N LEU A 80 -12.74 10.92 -8.05
CA LEU A 80 -11.94 10.71 -9.25
C LEU A 80 -10.47 10.55 -8.87
N GLN A 81 -9.92 9.37 -9.11
CA GLN A 81 -8.52 9.09 -8.79
C GLN A 81 -7.68 9.35 -10.04
N VAL A 82 -6.92 10.44 -10.05
CA VAL A 82 -6.07 10.79 -11.20
C VAL A 82 -4.89 9.82 -11.27
N ASN A 83 -4.61 9.33 -12.48
CA ASN A 83 -3.61 8.32 -12.78
C ASN A 83 -2.77 8.70 -14.01
N TYR A 84 -1.59 8.09 -14.10
CA TYR A 84 -0.61 8.26 -15.18
C TYR A 84 0.01 6.91 -15.55
N ALA A 85 0.53 6.80 -16.78
CA ALA A 85 1.21 5.62 -17.30
C ALA A 85 2.72 5.83 -17.27
N HIS A 86 3.47 4.74 -17.19
CA HIS A 86 4.88 4.74 -17.51
C HIS A 86 5.11 4.97 -19.01
N SER A 87 6.21 5.62 -19.30
CA SER A 87 6.86 5.64 -20.60
C SER A 87 7.57 4.31 -20.87
N ASP A 88 8.21 4.18 -22.04
CA ASP A 88 9.03 3.02 -22.41
C ASP A 88 10.52 3.18 -22.03
N LYS A 89 10.87 4.23 -21.27
CA LYS A 89 12.28 4.65 -21.05
C LYS A 89 12.53 5.15 -19.63
N GLY A 90 13.74 4.89 -19.15
CA GLY A 90 14.21 5.32 -17.84
C GLY A 90 13.52 4.55 -16.70
N GLY A 91 13.54 5.13 -15.50
CA GLY A 91 12.95 4.48 -14.32
C GLY A 91 13.72 3.24 -13.87
N VAL A 92 13.29 2.67 -12.74
CA VAL A 92 13.80 1.36 -12.26
C VAL A 92 12.84 0.20 -12.51
N SER A 93 11.64 0.50 -13.02
CA SER A 93 10.60 -0.47 -13.37
C SER A 93 10.32 -0.41 -14.88
N TYR A 94 9.07 -0.21 -15.28
CA TYR A 94 8.60 -0.22 -16.66
C TYR A 94 9.08 0.99 -17.49
N GLY A 95 9.25 2.16 -16.85
CA GLY A 95 9.71 3.42 -17.44
C GLY A 95 9.40 4.59 -16.50
N LEU A 96 9.87 5.82 -16.78
CA LEU A 96 9.46 7.01 -16.01
C LEU A 96 7.98 7.37 -16.29
N THR A 97 7.31 8.12 -15.40
CA THR A 97 5.97 8.66 -15.68
C THR A 97 5.92 9.41 -17.01
N PHE A 98 4.94 9.07 -17.84
CA PHE A 98 4.68 9.76 -19.09
C PHE A 98 4.13 11.17 -18.80
N PRO A 99 4.73 12.25 -19.35
CA PRO A 99 4.29 13.59 -19.04
C PRO A 99 2.94 13.90 -19.69
N SER A 100 1.99 14.38 -18.89
CA SER A 100 0.76 15.01 -19.38
C SER A 100 1.01 16.43 -19.89
N ARG A 101 -0.05 17.08 -20.38
CA ARG A 101 -0.03 18.49 -20.78
C ARG A 101 -1.17 19.24 -20.07
N PRO A 102 -0.89 20.03 -19.02
CA PRO A 102 0.43 20.34 -18.45
C PRO A 102 1.11 19.13 -17.78
N ALA A 103 2.44 19.17 -17.67
CA ALA A 103 3.23 18.10 -17.07
C ALA A 103 2.98 18.01 -15.56
N LEU A 104 3.04 16.80 -15.02
CA LEU A 104 2.73 16.53 -13.62
C LEU A 104 3.55 17.41 -12.67
N PHE A 105 2.89 17.97 -11.65
CA PHE A 105 3.47 18.83 -10.62
C PHE A 105 4.08 20.17 -11.06
N THR A 106 3.95 20.59 -12.32
CA THR A 106 4.24 22.00 -12.68
C THR A 106 3.20 22.95 -12.09
N GLU A 107 3.50 24.24 -12.05
CA GLU A 107 2.57 25.26 -11.54
C GLU A 107 1.24 25.27 -12.31
N GLU A 108 1.29 25.05 -13.63
CA GLU A 108 0.10 24.92 -14.49
C GLU A 108 -0.71 23.67 -14.15
N TRP A 109 -0.05 22.56 -13.81
CA TRP A 109 -0.74 21.35 -13.37
C TRP A 109 -1.42 21.57 -12.02
N TRP A 110 -0.75 22.24 -11.07
CA TRP A 110 -1.37 22.58 -9.80
C TRP A 110 -2.56 23.53 -9.98
N ASP A 111 -2.48 24.54 -10.85
CA ASP A 111 -3.63 25.40 -11.17
C ASP A 111 -4.80 24.57 -11.73
N LEU A 112 -4.51 23.69 -12.70
CA LEU A 112 -5.52 22.81 -13.30
C LEU A 112 -6.15 21.86 -12.27
N PHE A 113 -5.34 21.21 -11.43
CA PHE A 113 -5.80 20.29 -10.39
C PHE A 113 -6.64 21.00 -9.34
N GLY A 114 -6.23 22.18 -8.89
CA GLY A 114 -6.99 23.00 -7.94
C GLY A 114 -8.34 23.45 -8.49
N TRP A 115 -8.37 23.89 -9.75
CA TRP A 115 -9.63 24.19 -10.46
C TRP A 115 -10.52 22.96 -10.57
N PHE A 116 -9.96 21.82 -11.01
CA PHE A 116 -10.69 20.57 -11.19
C PHE A 116 -11.28 20.04 -9.89
N MET A 117 -10.51 20.06 -8.79
CA MET A 117 -10.99 19.73 -7.45
C MET A 117 -12.17 20.61 -7.04
N GLY A 118 -12.10 21.92 -7.30
CA GLY A 118 -13.19 22.86 -7.04
C GLY A 118 -14.46 22.53 -7.85
N GLU A 119 -14.31 22.21 -9.13
CA GLU A 119 -15.42 21.84 -10.01
C GLU A 119 -16.04 20.47 -9.69
N ALA A 120 -15.21 19.49 -9.28
CA ALA A 120 -15.67 18.20 -8.78
C ALA A 120 -16.49 18.36 -7.50
N LYS A 121 -16.02 19.19 -6.56
CA LYS A 121 -16.71 19.48 -5.29
C LYS A 121 -18.09 20.11 -5.50
N LYS A 122 -18.24 21.01 -6.48
CA LYS A 122 -19.56 21.59 -6.87
C LYS A 122 -20.56 20.52 -7.30
N ARG A 123 -20.07 19.39 -7.82
CA ARG A 123 -20.86 18.23 -8.27
C ARG A 123 -20.95 17.12 -7.22
N GLY A 124 -20.45 17.37 -6.01
CA GLY A 124 -20.50 16.41 -4.90
C GLY A 124 -19.45 15.30 -4.97
N MET A 125 -18.43 15.43 -5.82
CA MET A 125 -17.33 14.49 -5.95
C MET A 125 -16.06 15.02 -5.28
N THR A 126 -15.16 14.11 -4.92
CA THR A 126 -13.79 14.41 -4.50
C THR A 126 -12.78 14.01 -5.58
N VAL A 127 -11.52 14.38 -5.40
CA VAL A 127 -10.42 13.99 -6.30
C VAL A 127 -9.22 13.51 -5.49
N SER A 128 -8.34 12.74 -6.12
CA SER A 128 -7.07 12.30 -5.54
C SER A 128 -6.07 12.02 -6.67
N LEU A 129 -4.83 11.72 -6.31
CA LEU A 129 -3.77 11.24 -7.21
C LEU A 129 -3.25 9.91 -6.66
N SER A 130 -3.12 8.89 -7.50
CA SER A 130 -2.44 7.64 -7.15
C SER A 130 -0.92 7.78 -7.28
N ASP A 131 -0.18 6.85 -6.67
CA ASP A 131 1.28 6.83 -6.65
C ASP A 131 1.92 5.90 -7.71
N TYR A 132 1.14 5.20 -8.55
CA TYR A 132 1.57 4.08 -9.42
C TYR A 132 2.93 4.30 -10.10
N THR A 133 3.06 5.39 -10.84
CA THR A 133 4.26 5.69 -11.65
C THR A 133 5.27 6.59 -10.93
N LEU A 134 5.02 6.93 -9.66
CA LEU A 134 5.69 8.02 -8.94
C LEU A 134 6.56 7.54 -7.78
N GLY A 135 6.70 6.23 -7.61
CA GLY A 135 7.46 5.58 -6.54
C GLY A 135 8.99 5.73 -6.66
N VAL A 136 9.70 4.80 -6.02
CA VAL A 136 11.17 4.77 -5.98
C VAL A 136 11.77 4.73 -7.39
N GLY A 137 12.74 5.60 -7.67
CA GLY A 137 13.50 5.57 -8.91
C GLY A 137 12.74 6.05 -10.15
N GLN A 138 11.64 6.79 -9.96
CA GLN A 138 10.79 7.32 -11.04
C GLN A 138 11.01 8.82 -11.32
N GLY A 139 12.02 9.44 -10.71
CA GLY A 139 12.29 10.87 -10.85
C GLY A 139 11.22 11.76 -10.22
N SER A 140 10.56 11.27 -9.17
CA SER A 140 9.41 11.92 -8.52
C SER A 140 9.60 12.04 -7.00
N TYR A 141 8.51 12.11 -6.24
CA TYR A 141 8.50 12.49 -4.83
C TYR A 141 9.33 11.59 -3.92
N VAL A 142 9.46 10.29 -4.22
CA VAL A 142 10.33 9.40 -3.43
C VAL A 142 11.80 9.74 -3.66
N ASP A 143 12.18 10.04 -4.90
CA ASP A 143 13.56 10.42 -5.21
C ASP A 143 13.91 11.80 -4.64
N ASP A 144 12.96 12.74 -4.60
CA ASP A 144 13.10 14.01 -3.89
C ASP A 144 13.35 13.79 -2.40
N ALA A 145 12.58 12.88 -1.77
CA ALA A 145 12.78 12.49 -0.38
C ALA A 145 14.18 11.87 -0.13
N LEU A 146 14.66 11.02 -1.04
CA LEU A 146 16.00 10.41 -0.98
C LEU A 146 17.13 11.40 -1.25
N ASN A 147 16.88 12.45 -2.02
CA ASN A 147 17.83 13.53 -2.25
C ASN A 147 17.93 14.46 -1.02
N GLU A 148 16.81 14.74 -0.36
CA GLU A 148 16.80 15.50 0.90
C GLU A 148 17.44 14.71 2.05
N ASN A 149 17.14 13.41 2.16
CA ASN A 149 17.60 12.54 3.26
C ASN A 149 18.18 11.22 2.71
N PRO A 150 19.47 11.20 2.31
CA PRO A 150 20.11 10.02 1.72
C PRO A 150 20.13 8.77 2.63
N GLU A 151 19.98 8.92 3.94
CA GLU A 151 19.88 7.82 4.91
C GLU A 151 18.58 7.02 4.80
N LEU A 152 17.58 7.52 4.08
CA LEU A 152 16.35 6.79 3.76
C LEU A 152 16.59 5.62 2.79
N ARG A 153 17.78 5.49 2.21
CA ARG A 153 18.10 4.39 1.31
C ARG A 153 18.23 3.08 2.07
N GLY A 154 17.62 2.04 1.53
CA GLY A 154 17.67 0.70 2.10
C GLY A 154 18.93 -0.07 1.70
N ALA A 155 19.26 -1.03 2.55
CA ALA A 155 20.26 -2.04 2.26
C ALA A 155 19.70 -3.43 2.47
N GLU A 156 20.23 -4.38 1.72
CA GLU A 156 19.89 -5.80 1.80
C GLU A 156 21.09 -6.56 2.37
N LEU A 157 20.84 -7.58 3.20
CA LEU A 157 21.85 -8.54 3.59
C LEU A 157 22.21 -9.42 2.41
N LYS A 158 23.51 -9.59 2.17
CA LYS A 158 24.07 -10.50 1.19
C LYS A 158 24.88 -11.58 1.90
N PHE A 159 24.86 -12.78 1.34
CA PHE A 159 25.49 -13.96 1.89
C PHE A 159 26.46 -14.57 0.86
N GLU A 160 27.66 -14.90 1.33
CA GLU A 160 28.60 -15.72 0.57
C GLU A 160 29.16 -16.80 1.50
N SER A 161 29.53 -17.95 0.93
CA SER A 161 30.14 -19.03 1.68
C SER A 161 31.19 -19.77 0.87
N ASP A 162 32.24 -20.24 1.55
CA ASP A 162 33.27 -21.10 0.97
C ASP A 162 33.41 -22.38 1.81
N THR A 163 33.48 -23.54 1.16
CA THR A 163 33.80 -24.81 1.83
C THR A 163 35.30 -25.05 1.77
N ILE A 164 35.92 -25.31 2.93
CA ILE A 164 37.38 -25.37 3.08
C ILE A 164 37.83 -26.54 3.96
N GLN A 165 39.09 -26.91 3.79
CA GLN A 165 39.83 -27.85 4.63
C GLN A 165 41.30 -27.38 4.68
N GLY A 166 41.72 -26.78 5.80
CA GLY A 166 43.06 -26.22 5.99
C GLY A 166 43.08 -24.69 5.87
N ASN A 167 43.97 -24.15 5.03
CA ASN A 167 44.18 -22.71 4.90
C ASN A 167 43.01 -22.01 4.20
N TYR A 168 42.59 -20.89 4.76
CA TYR A 168 41.63 -19.96 4.19
C TYR A 168 42.23 -18.56 4.16
N ASP A 169 42.38 -18.01 2.96
CA ASP A 169 42.89 -16.67 2.74
C ASP A 169 41.96 -15.94 1.74
N LYS A 170 41.26 -14.91 2.21
CA LYS A 170 40.28 -14.20 1.39
C LYS A 170 40.16 -12.73 1.81
N THR A 171 39.96 -11.85 0.85
CA THR A 171 39.49 -10.48 1.12
C THR A 171 37.99 -10.51 1.34
N CYS A 172 37.53 -10.04 2.50
CA CYS A 172 36.12 -9.98 2.83
C CYS A 172 35.43 -8.80 2.14
N ARG A 173 34.11 -8.85 2.09
CA ARG A 173 33.30 -7.77 1.53
C ARG A 173 33.29 -6.56 2.46
N ASN A 174 33.19 -5.37 1.87
CA ASN A 174 32.95 -4.15 2.63
C ASN A 174 31.61 -4.22 3.37
N ASN A 175 31.46 -3.48 4.47
CA ASN A 175 30.28 -3.52 5.34
C ASN A 175 29.96 -4.93 5.87
N LEU A 176 31.01 -5.71 6.13
CA LEU A 176 30.93 -7.01 6.75
C LEU A 176 30.27 -6.90 8.13
N LEU A 177 29.27 -7.75 8.37
CA LEU A 177 28.56 -7.82 9.64
C LEU A 177 28.94 -9.08 10.41
N SER A 178 29.04 -10.22 9.71
CA SER A 178 29.27 -11.53 10.31
C SER A 178 30.25 -12.33 9.46
N LEU A 179 31.23 -12.98 10.10
CA LEU A 179 32.16 -13.93 9.49
C LEU A 179 32.35 -15.11 10.44
N TYR A 180 31.80 -16.26 10.10
CA TYR A 180 31.81 -17.45 10.95
C TYR A 180 32.24 -18.69 10.19
N ALA A 181 32.99 -19.57 10.84
CA ALA A 181 33.25 -20.92 10.35
C ALA A 181 32.41 -21.94 11.12
N TYR A 182 31.77 -22.86 10.39
CA TYR A 182 31.01 -23.97 10.96
C TYR A 182 31.58 -25.29 10.46
N ARG A 183 31.71 -26.28 11.35
CA ARG A 183 32.22 -27.60 10.98
C ARG A 183 31.12 -28.39 10.27
N LEU A 184 31.47 -29.08 9.20
CA LEU A 184 30.56 -29.94 8.46
C LEU A 184 30.66 -31.39 8.95
N GLY A 185 29.51 -32.02 9.12
CA GLY A 185 29.37 -33.45 9.38
C GLY A 185 29.62 -34.30 8.14
N THR A 186 29.56 -35.63 8.30
CA THR A 186 29.70 -36.58 7.19
C THR A 186 28.55 -36.49 6.18
N ASP A 187 27.40 -35.99 6.63
CA ASP A 187 26.21 -35.69 5.82
C ASP A 187 26.26 -34.31 5.16
N SER A 188 27.38 -33.58 5.30
CA SER A 188 27.57 -32.20 4.82
C SER A 188 26.69 -31.16 5.50
N ASN A 189 26.02 -31.50 6.60
CA ASN A 189 25.28 -30.53 7.41
C ASN A 189 26.21 -29.84 8.42
N ILE A 190 25.85 -28.63 8.85
CA ILE A 190 26.57 -27.94 9.92
C ILE A 190 26.39 -28.71 11.24
N ILE A 191 27.50 -29.01 11.90
CA ILE A 191 27.52 -29.56 13.25
C ILE A 191 27.09 -28.44 14.21
N GLU A 192 26.05 -28.69 14.99
CA GLU A 192 25.52 -27.72 15.93
C GLU A 192 26.58 -27.29 16.97
N ASN A 193 26.54 -26.00 17.35
CA ASN A 193 27.50 -25.39 18.28
C ASN A 193 28.98 -25.44 17.84
N SER A 194 29.27 -25.72 16.56
CA SER A 194 30.63 -25.70 16.01
C SER A 194 31.10 -24.32 15.53
N GLY A 195 30.24 -23.30 15.61
CA GLY A 195 30.51 -21.96 15.09
C GLY A 195 31.71 -21.29 15.74
N ILE A 196 32.68 -20.85 14.93
CA ILE A 196 33.83 -20.05 15.34
C ILE A 196 33.70 -18.66 14.71
N ASP A 197 33.68 -17.62 15.56
CA ASP A 197 33.71 -16.23 15.13
C ASP A 197 35.11 -15.87 14.59
N LEU A 198 35.19 -15.56 13.31
CA LEU A 198 36.44 -15.20 12.63
C LEU A 198 36.62 -13.69 12.48
N ILE A 199 35.68 -12.86 12.95
CA ILE A 199 35.78 -11.39 12.81
C ILE A 199 37.05 -10.86 13.47
N LYS A 200 37.48 -11.45 14.60
CA LYS A 200 38.68 -11.03 15.33
C LYS A 200 40.00 -11.35 14.62
N GLU A 201 39.97 -12.26 13.66
CA GLU A 201 41.12 -12.68 12.86
C GLU A 201 41.31 -11.82 11.59
N LEU A 202 40.40 -10.88 11.33
CA LEU A 202 40.50 -9.97 10.19
C LEU A 202 41.59 -8.92 10.40
N THR A 203 42.46 -8.80 9.40
CA THR A 203 43.45 -7.72 9.33
C THR A 203 43.32 -7.03 7.97
N ASN A 204 43.08 -5.71 7.95
CA ASN A 204 42.89 -4.92 6.72
C ASN A 204 41.85 -5.53 5.75
N ASN A 205 40.70 -5.96 6.29
CA ASN A 205 39.61 -6.60 5.55
C ASN A 205 40.01 -7.90 4.80
N ARG A 206 41.09 -8.54 5.23
CA ARG A 206 41.54 -9.84 4.74
C ARG A 206 41.63 -10.81 5.91
N ILE A 207 41.14 -12.02 5.70
CA ILE A 207 41.21 -13.11 6.67
C ILE A 207 42.32 -14.07 6.24
N GLN A 208 43.16 -14.48 7.19
CA GLN A 208 44.11 -15.57 7.04
C GLN A 208 43.91 -16.52 8.21
N TRP A 209 43.22 -17.62 7.94
CA TRP A 209 42.80 -18.57 8.98
C TRP A 209 43.17 -20.00 8.59
N HIS A 210 43.57 -20.81 9.56
CA HIS A 210 43.79 -22.23 9.37
C HIS A 210 42.73 -23.00 10.14
N SER A 211 41.92 -23.79 9.44
CA SER A 211 40.84 -24.53 10.07
C SER A 211 41.36 -25.68 10.93
N PRO A 212 40.73 -25.99 12.07
CA PRO A 212 40.93 -27.27 12.75
C PRO A 212 40.60 -28.46 11.84
N GLU A 213 40.95 -29.67 12.26
CA GLU A 213 40.70 -30.89 11.49
C GLU A 213 39.22 -31.06 11.09
N GLY A 214 39.00 -31.41 9.81
CA GLY A 214 37.69 -31.65 9.23
C GLY A 214 37.37 -30.69 8.09
N LYS A 215 36.15 -30.82 7.55
CA LYS A 215 35.63 -29.89 6.55
C LYS A 215 34.84 -28.78 7.24
N TRP A 216 34.98 -27.57 6.74
CA TRP A 216 34.34 -26.39 7.30
C TRP A 216 33.65 -25.60 6.20
N ILE A 217 32.58 -24.89 6.55
CA ILE A 217 31.99 -23.83 5.74
C ILE A 217 32.26 -22.50 6.43
N VAL A 218 32.92 -21.60 5.73
CA VAL A 218 33.10 -20.21 6.17
C VAL A 218 32.00 -19.37 5.53
N THR A 219 31.18 -18.73 6.34
CA THR A 219 30.09 -17.87 5.89
C THR A 219 30.40 -16.42 6.18
N GLN A 220 30.11 -15.55 5.22
CA GLN A 220 30.14 -14.09 5.42
C GLN A 220 28.75 -13.51 5.12
N VAL A 221 28.31 -12.60 5.99
CA VAL A 221 27.12 -11.78 5.77
C VAL A 221 27.52 -10.31 5.84
N TYR A 222 27.11 -9.54 4.84
CA TYR A 222 27.43 -8.12 4.72
C TYR A 222 26.21 -7.34 4.25
N SER A 223 26.18 -6.03 4.53
CA SER A 223 25.11 -5.15 4.10
C SER A 223 25.48 -4.46 2.78
N ALA A 224 24.59 -4.57 1.78
CA ALA A 224 24.74 -3.92 0.49
C ALA A 224 23.59 -2.93 0.26
N GLU A 225 23.92 -1.64 0.21
CA GLU A 225 22.96 -0.59 -0.15
C GLU A 225 22.45 -0.79 -1.58
N LYS A 226 21.14 -0.67 -1.78
CA LYS A 226 20.51 -0.77 -3.10
C LYS A 226 20.05 0.63 -3.54
N LYS A 227 20.44 1.04 -4.74
CA LYS A 227 20.17 2.40 -5.24
C LYS A 227 19.42 2.37 -6.57
N PRO A 228 18.32 3.13 -6.71
CA PRO A 228 17.54 3.78 -5.65
C PRO A 228 16.74 2.74 -4.84
N SER A 229 16.49 3.00 -3.56
CA SER A 229 15.59 2.22 -2.70
C SER A 229 15.08 3.09 -1.55
N LEU A 230 13.94 2.74 -0.98
CA LEU A 230 13.40 3.38 0.22
C LEU A 230 13.33 2.35 1.35
N ASP A 231 13.99 2.59 2.47
CA ASP A 231 13.96 1.73 3.64
C ASP A 231 12.66 1.94 4.43
N PRO A 232 11.74 0.95 4.48
CA PRO A 232 10.50 1.08 5.25
C PRO A 232 10.76 1.06 6.76
N MET A 233 11.90 0.53 7.23
CA MET A 233 12.24 0.48 8.65
C MET A 233 12.83 1.78 9.18
N HIS A 234 13.21 2.74 8.31
CA HIS A 234 13.83 3.98 8.76
C HIS A 234 12.79 4.90 9.44
N PRO A 235 13.04 5.47 10.64
CA PRO A 235 12.05 6.27 11.40
C PRO A 235 11.44 7.49 10.70
N LEU A 236 12.07 7.96 9.62
CA LEU A 236 11.60 9.06 8.80
C LEU A 236 10.90 8.61 7.51
N SER A 237 10.83 7.31 7.21
CA SER A 237 10.38 6.76 5.93
C SER A 237 8.96 7.21 5.57
N GLY A 238 7.96 6.78 6.33
CA GLY A 238 6.56 7.14 6.10
C GLY A 238 6.28 8.63 6.27
N LYS A 239 6.97 9.30 7.20
CA LYS A 239 6.84 10.76 7.39
C LYS A 239 7.33 11.53 6.17
N SER A 240 8.46 11.11 5.60
CA SER A 240 9.03 11.72 4.39
C SER A 240 8.14 11.43 3.19
N TYR A 241 7.65 10.19 3.06
CA TYR A 241 6.68 9.81 2.03
C TYR A 241 5.42 10.70 2.08
N VAL A 242 4.84 10.86 3.27
CA VAL A 242 3.68 11.75 3.51
C VAL A 242 3.99 13.20 3.15
N LYS A 243 5.12 13.74 3.61
CA LYS A 243 5.54 15.12 3.34
C LYS A 243 5.65 15.38 1.84
N HIS A 244 6.28 14.47 1.09
CA HIS A 244 6.62 14.67 -0.32
C HIS A 244 5.49 14.29 -1.28
N PHE A 245 4.50 13.52 -0.83
CA PHE A 245 3.35 13.15 -1.66
C PHE A 245 2.05 13.76 -1.15
N PHE A 246 1.49 13.21 -0.07
CA PHE A 246 0.14 13.54 0.39
C PHE A 246 0.00 14.96 0.94
N GLN A 247 0.95 15.42 1.76
CA GLN A 247 0.85 16.72 2.45
C GLN A 247 0.86 17.90 1.46
N ARG A 248 1.49 17.74 0.29
CA ARG A 248 1.56 18.78 -0.75
C ARG A 248 0.18 19.25 -1.21
N PHE A 249 -0.82 18.36 -1.24
CA PHE A 249 -2.17 18.74 -1.65
C PHE A 249 -2.82 19.73 -0.67
N GLU A 250 -2.61 19.53 0.63
CA GLU A 250 -3.13 20.46 1.64
C GLU A 250 -2.29 21.74 1.71
N ASP A 251 -0.97 21.63 1.59
CA ASP A 251 -0.08 22.80 1.60
C ASP A 251 -0.39 23.72 0.42
N ARG A 252 -0.72 23.14 -0.75
CA ARG A 252 -1.10 23.88 -1.95
C ARG A 252 -2.54 24.41 -1.91
N PHE A 253 -3.46 23.67 -1.29
CA PHE A 253 -4.89 23.97 -1.29
C PHE A 253 -5.53 23.87 0.10
N PRO A 254 -5.12 24.69 1.09
CA PRO A 254 -5.50 24.50 2.49
C PRO A 254 -7.02 24.57 2.75
N GLU A 255 -7.78 25.27 1.91
CA GLU A 255 -9.24 25.34 2.05
C GLU A 255 -9.99 24.42 1.07
N GLN A 256 -9.50 24.28 -0.17
CA GLN A 256 -10.18 23.47 -1.18
C GLN A 256 -10.01 21.97 -0.91
N SER A 257 -8.89 21.54 -0.31
CA SER A 257 -8.64 20.14 0.06
C SER A 257 -9.66 19.61 1.07
N LYS A 258 -10.16 20.48 1.98
CA LYS A 258 -11.18 20.13 2.98
C LYS A 258 -12.48 19.71 2.29
N GLY A 259 -12.73 18.40 2.29
CA GLY A 259 -13.86 17.80 1.56
C GLY A 259 -13.73 17.89 0.03
N GLY A 260 -12.54 18.21 -0.49
CA GLY A 260 -12.17 18.10 -1.90
C GLY A 260 -11.34 16.84 -2.20
N LEU A 261 -10.69 16.28 -1.19
CA LEU A 261 -9.94 15.02 -1.25
C LEU A 261 -10.68 13.88 -0.54
N ASN A 262 -10.50 12.63 -0.99
CA ASN A 262 -10.92 11.45 -0.23
C ASN A 262 -10.14 10.17 -0.61
N PHE A 263 -10.48 9.55 -1.73
CA PHE A 263 -10.11 8.18 -2.04
C PHE A 263 -8.71 8.11 -2.68
N PHE A 264 -7.66 8.13 -1.87
CA PHE A 264 -6.28 7.88 -2.33
C PHE A 264 -6.06 6.38 -2.54
N PHE A 265 -5.08 6.05 -3.36
CA PHE A 265 -4.78 4.67 -3.70
C PHE A 265 -3.29 4.47 -3.91
N SER A 266 -2.79 3.39 -3.33
CA SER A 266 -1.43 2.91 -3.53
C SER A 266 -1.43 1.77 -4.54
N ASP A 267 -0.87 2.03 -5.70
CA ASP A 267 -0.84 1.09 -6.81
C ASP A 267 0.53 0.41 -6.85
N GLU A 268 0.54 -0.92 -6.66
CA GLU A 268 1.75 -1.75 -6.73
C GLU A 268 2.98 -1.21 -5.95
N LEU A 269 2.77 -0.73 -4.71
CA LEU A 269 3.82 -0.19 -3.82
C LEU A 269 5.11 -1.03 -3.85
N ASN A 270 6.22 -0.36 -4.16
CA ASN A 270 7.52 -1.01 -4.25
C ASN A 270 8.64 -0.15 -3.64
N PHE A 271 9.32 -0.69 -2.63
CA PHE A 271 10.48 -0.08 -1.98
C PHE A 271 11.79 -0.24 -2.76
N ASN A 272 11.75 -1.00 -3.86
CA ASN A 272 12.89 -1.55 -4.57
C ASN A 272 13.85 -2.32 -3.65
N LEU A 273 13.31 -3.06 -2.67
CA LEU A 273 14.04 -3.91 -1.73
C LEU A 273 13.41 -5.29 -1.69
N GLN A 274 14.23 -6.32 -1.49
CA GLN A 274 13.78 -7.71 -1.38
C GLN A 274 14.56 -8.45 -0.29
N GLY A 275 13.93 -9.49 0.28
CA GLY A 275 14.56 -10.39 1.23
C GLY A 275 14.85 -9.73 2.58
N CYS A 276 16.07 -9.95 3.11
CA CYS A 276 16.45 -9.49 4.44
C CYS A 276 17.03 -8.07 4.37
N ILE A 277 16.19 -7.06 4.59
CA ILE A 277 16.62 -5.65 4.67
C ILE A 277 17.34 -5.35 5.99
N TRP A 278 18.28 -4.41 5.98
CA TRP A 278 19.14 -4.08 7.11
C TRP A 278 19.49 -2.60 7.18
N ASN A 279 19.49 -2.04 8.39
CA ASN A 279 20.09 -0.75 8.71
C ASN A 279 20.66 -0.80 10.15
N SER A 280 21.35 0.25 10.59
CA SER A 280 21.92 0.30 11.94
C SER A 280 20.84 0.29 13.04
N VAL A 281 19.71 0.99 12.80
CA VAL A 281 18.57 1.06 13.73
C VAL A 281 17.97 -0.32 14.00
N PHE A 282 17.91 -1.19 12.98
CA PHE A 282 17.36 -2.53 13.06
C PHE A 282 18.11 -3.37 14.10
N ARG A 283 19.44 -3.35 14.11
CA ARG A 283 20.23 -4.15 15.07
C ARG A 283 19.93 -3.73 16.52
N ASP A 284 19.85 -2.43 16.76
CA ASP A 284 19.60 -1.90 18.10
C ASP A 284 18.18 -2.22 18.58
N GLU A 285 17.18 -2.06 17.70
CA GLU A 285 15.79 -2.44 17.99
C GLU A 285 15.62 -3.95 18.14
N PHE A 286 16.35 -4.76 17.36
CA PHE A 286 16.37 -6.21 17.54
C PHE A 286 16.87 -6.58 18.94
N ARG A 287 18.02 -6.04 19.36
CA ARG A 287 18.60 -6.30 20.69
C ARG A 287 17.64 -5.92 21.81
N LYS A 288 17.01 -4.76 21.68
CA LYS A 288 16.02 -4.25 22.63
C LYS A 288 14.77 -5.13 22.72
N ARG A 289 14.24 -5.61 21.60
CA ARG A 289 12.98 -6.39 21.55
C ARG A 289 13.17 -7.87 21.85
N LYS A 290 14.30 -8.45 21.44
CA LYS A 290 14.56 -9.89 21.52
C LYS A 290 15.51 -10.29 22.65
N GLY A 291 16.27 -9.34 23.19
CA GLY A 291 17.16 -9.55 24.33
C GLY A 291 18.53 -10.16 23.98
N TYR A 292 18.88 -10.24 22.69
CA TYR A 292 20.18 -10.73 22.23
C TYR A 292 20.59 -10.07 20.91
N ASP A 293 21.88 -10.18 20.55
CA ASP A 293 22.40 -9.66 19.29
C ASP A 293 22.24 -10.70 18.17
N VAL A 294 21.63 -10.29 17.05
CA VAL A 294 21.40 -11.16 15.90
C VAL A 294 22.65 -11.34 15.03
N VAL A 295 23.62 -10.43 15.12
CA VAL A 295 24.80 -10.41 14.25
C VAL A 295 25.55 -11.76 14.22
N PRO A 296 25.85 -12.42 15.36
CA PRO A 296 26.47 -13.75 15.37
C PRO A 296 25.70 -14.84 14.61
N TYR A 297 24.41 -14.64 14.36
CA TYR A 297 23.51 -15.64 13.81
C TYR A 297 22.99 -15.29 12.42
N LEU A 298 23.49 -14.23 11.76
CA LEU A 298 22.96 -13.77 10.46
C LEU A 298 23.03 -14.84 9.37
N ALA A 299 23.99 -15.77 9.44
CA ALA A 299 24.08 -16.89 8.51
C ALA A 299 22.80 -17.77 8.52
N ALA A 300 22.08 -17.84 9.66
CA ALA A 300 20.82 -18.57 9.80
C ALA A 300 19.73 -18.10 8.83
N LEU A 301 19.79 -16.84 8.36
CA LEU A 301 18.83 -16.30 7.41
C LEU A 301 18.98 -16.94 6.01
N PHE A 302 20.15 -17.49 5.70
CA PHE A 302 20.50 -17.98 4.37
C PHE A 302 20.82 -19.48 4.35
N THR A 303 21.28 -20.05 5.46
CA THR A 303 21.60 -21.47 5.59
C THR A 303 21.18 -21.99 6.96
N ASP A 304 21.08 -23.30 7.12
CA ASP A 304 20.75 -23.92 8.41
C ASP A 304 22.02 -24.11 9.26
N ILE A 305 22.08 -23.41 10.40
CA ILE A 305 23.20 -23.45 11.35
C ILE A 305 22.87 -24.26 12.63
N GLY A 306 21.78 -25.05 12.62
CA GLY A 306 21.35 -25.88 13.74
C GLY A 306 20.00 -25.46 14.33
N SER A 307 19.67 -25.94 15.52
CA SER A 307 18.32 -25.78 16.10
C SER A 307 17.88 -24.34 16.34
N ILE A 308 18.83 -23.40 16.38
CA ILE A 308 18.56 -21.97 16.53
C ILE A 308 17.97 -21.34 15.25
N THR A 309 18.19 -21.93 14.07
CA THR A 309 17.85 -21.35 12.76
C THR A 309 16.40 -20.87 12.66
N PRO A 310 15.36 -21.68 12.99
CA PRO A 310 13.98 -21.23 12.89
C PRO A 310 13.67 -20.03 13.79
N LYS A 311 14.24 -20.01 15.00
CA LYS A 311 14.08 -18.89 15.94
C LYS A 311 14.65 -17.60 15.36
N ILE A 312 15.85 -17.64 14.78
CA ILE A 312 16.48 -16.44 14.19
C ILE A 312 15.64 -15.90 13.03
N ARG A 313 15.16 -16.76 12.14
CA ARG A 313 14.33 -16.34 11.00
C ARG A 313 13.03 -15.68 11.46
N LEU A 314 12.35 -16.27 12.44
CA LEU A 314 11.11 -15.73 13.01
C LEU A 314 11.35 -14.40 13.74
N ASP A 315 12.37 -14.33 14.61
CA ASP A 315 12.66 -13.11 15.37
C ASP A 315 13.14 -11.98 14.46
N TYR A 316 13.91 -12.27 13.42
CA TYR A 316 14.36 -11.29 12.44
C TYR A 316 13.17 -10.69 11.68
N ASN A 317 12.33 -11.56 11.12
CA ASN A 317 11.16 -11.14 10.37
C ASN A 317 10.19 -10.34 11.25
N ASP A 318 9.93 -10.78 12.48
CA ASP A 318 9.05 -10.05 13.40
C ASP A 318 9.54 -8.62 13.69
N VAL A 319 10.84 -8.43 13.94
CA VAL A 319 11.40 -7.08 14.15
C VAL A 319 11.35 -6.26 12.86
N MET A 320 11.70 -6.86 11.72
CA MET A 320 11.72 -6.18 10.42
C MET A 320 10.32 -5.67 10.02
N VAL A 321 9.31 -6.53 10.14
CA VAL A 321 7.92 -6.19 9.86
C VAL A 321 7.43 -5.15 10.85
N SER A 322 7.69 -5.32 12.15
CA SER A 322 7.23 -4.36 13.16
C SER A 322 7.80 -2.95 12.93
N LEU A 323 9.09 -2.84 12.58
CA LEU A 323 9.70 -1.55 12.25
C LEU A 323 9.13 -0.96 10.97
N SER A 324 8.88 -1.78 9.95
CA SER A 324 8.23 -1.33 8.70
C SER A 324 6.82 -0.81 8.96
N GLU A 325 6.04 -1.48 9.82
CA GLU A 325 4.73 -1.01 10.26
C GLU A 325 4.84 0.33 10.99
N GLU A 326 5.69 0.42 12.00
CA GLU A 326 5.87 1.62 12.84
C GLU A 326 6.34 2.84 12.06
N ASN A 327 7.25 2.63 11.10
CA ASN A 327 7.99 3.73 10.48
C ASN A 327 7.51 4.09 9.08
N PHE A 328 6.79 3.21 8.38
CA PHE A 328 6.21 3.50 7.07
C PHE A 328 4.67 3.42 7.08
N PHE A 329 4.12 2.24 7.35
CA PHE A 329 2.69 1.99 7.14
C PHE A 329 1.78 2.75 8.11
N ILE A 330 2.11 2.80 9.40
CA ILE A 330 1.34 3.54 10.41
C ILE A 330 1.33 5.05 10.12
N PRO A 331 2.47 5.71 9.82
CA PRO A 331 2.46 7.13 9.44
C PRO A 331 1.57 7.44 8.23
N VAL A 332 1.63 6.61 7.18
CA VAL A 332 0.78 6.78 5.98
C VAL A 332 -0.70 6.59 6.34
N TYR A 333 -1.02 5.54 7.10
CA TYR A 333 -2.37 5.28 7.59
C TYR A 333 -2.91 6.45 8.42
N GLN A 334 -2.12 6.95 9.37
CA GLN A 334 -2.55 7.97 10.33
C GLN A 334 -2.82 9.30 9.64
N TRP A 335 -2.02 9.67 8.63
CA TRP A 335 -2.27 10.88 7.85
C TRP A 335 -3.66 10.87 7.22
N HIS A 336 -4.08 9.73 6.66
CA HIS A 336 -5.42 9.55 6.08
C HIS A 336 -6.51 9.46 7.16
N GLU A 337 -6.26 8.71 8.24
CA GLU A 337 -7.21 8.50 9.34
C GLU A 337 -7.59 9.81 10.02
N ASP A 338 -6.59 10.67 10.34
CA ASP A 338 -6.81 11.97 10.99
C ASP A 338 -7.68 12.92 10.15
N ARG A 339 -7.74 12.68 8.84
CA ARG A 339 -8.49 13.48 7.86
C ARG A 339 -9.79 12.82 7.44
N GLY A 340 -10.06 11.61 7.91
CA GLY A 340 -11.22 10.82 7.49
C GLY A 340 -11.22 10.47 6.01
N LEU A 341 -10.03 10.29 5.43
CA LEU A 341 -9.83 9.90 4.04
C LEU A 341 -9.72 8.37 3.94
N ILE A 342 -10.08 7.82 2.79
CA ILE A 342 -9.95 6.38 2.53
C ILE A 342 -8.74 6.14 1.64
N TYR A 343 -7.71 5.49 2.19
CA TYR A 343 -6.57 4.97 1.44
C TYR A 343 -6.80 3.51 1.05
N GLY A 344 -6.86 3.25 -0.24
CA GLY A 344 -6.91 1.91 -0.82
C GLY A 344 -5.57 1.43 -1.35
N CYS A 345 -5.50 0.16 -1.70
CA CYS A 345 -4.30 -0.43 -2.30
C CYS A 345 -4.62 -1.68 -3.13
N ASP A 346 -3.70 -2.04 -4.02
CA ASP A 346 -3.66 -3.34 -4.69
C ASP A 346 -2.22 -3.93 -4.75
N HIS A 347 -1.42 -3.69 -3.71
CA HIS A 347 -0.02 -4.11 -3.64
C HIS A 347 0.24 -5.56 -4.08
N GLY A 348 1.47 -5.79 -4.55
CA GLY A 348 1.93 -7.01 -5.21
C GLY A 348 1.60 -8.30 -4.48
N GLY A 349 1.56 -9.41 -5.21
CA GLY A 349 1.12 -10.70 -4.67
C GLY A 349 -0.36 -10.79 -4.29
N ARG A 350 -1.02 -9.70 -3.89
CA ARG A 350 -2.48 -9.58 -3.63
C ARG A 350 -2.98 -10.69 -2.70
N GLY A 351 -2.20 -10.95 -1.66
CA GLY A 351 -2.43 -12.00 -0.68
C GLY A 351 -1.98 -13.41 -1.08
N ARG A 352 -1.45 -13.62 -2.29
CA ARG A 352 -0.79 -14.89 -2.68
C ARG A 352 0.66 -14.97 -2.25
N ASP A 353 1.39 -13.86 -2.32
CA ASP A 353 2.68 -13.74 -1.67
C ASP A 353 2.49 -13.20 -0.26
N VAL A 354 2.36 -14.11 0.70
CA VAL A 354 2.19 -13.75 2.11
C VAL A 354 3.45 -13.13 2.72
N SER A 355 4.61 -13.27 2.05
CA SER A 355 5.90 -12.78 2.53
C SER A 355 6.26 -11.38 2.02
N GLU A 356 5.45 -10.82 1.12
CA GLU A 356 5.65 -9.45 0.65
C GLU A 356 5.64 -8.47 1.83
N PHE A 357 6.59 -7.53 1.82
CA PHE A 357 6.89 -6.63 2.94
C PHE A 357 7.23 -7.34 4.26
N GLY A 358 7.59 -8.62 4.20
CA GLY A 358 7.88 -9.49 5.34
C GLY A 358 6.64 -10.20 5.90
N ASP A 359 5.48 -9.56 5.87
CA ASP A 359 4.16 -10.13 6.19
C ASP A 359 3.07 -9.25 5.56
N TYR A 360 2.48 -9.75 4.47
CA TYR A 360 1.47 -9.01 3.71
C TYR A 360 0.25 -8.68 4.57
N PHE A 361 -0.22 -9.62 5.37
CA PHE A 361 -1.46 -9.45 6.15
C PHE A 361 -1.28 -8.40 7.26
N ARG A 362 -0.13 -8.41 7.94
CA ARG A 362 0.21 -7.41 8.96
C ARG A 362 0.40 -6.03 8.38
N THR A 363 1.06 -5.90 7.23
CA THR A 363 1.33 -4.58 6.64
C THR A 363 0.09 -3.98 6.00
N GLN A 364 -0.68 -4.78 5.23
CA GLN A 364 -1.86 -4.28 4.52
C GLN A 364 -3.04 -3.91 5.40
N ARG A 365 -3.03 -4.30 6.68
CA ARG A 365 -4.00 -3.78 7.64
C ARG A 365 -3.94 -2.28 7.77
N TRP A 366 -2.84 -1.60 7.46
CA TRP A 366 -2.69 -0.15 7.57
C TRP A 366 -3.21 0.60 6.34
N ASN A 367 -4.30 0.11 5.74
CA ASN A 367 -5.08 0.81 4.74
C ASN A 367 -6.53 0.94 5.25
N GLN A 368 -7.20 2.06 4.98
CA GLN A 368 -8.64 2.18 5.26
C GLN A 368 -9.47 1.29 4.33
N ALA A 369 -8.96 0.97 3.14
CA ALA A 369 -9.63 0.10 2.18
C ALA A 369 -8.65 -0.92 1.58
N PRO A 370 -8.22 -1.95 2.33
CA PRO A 370 -7.41 -3.01 1.74
C PRO A 370 -8.12 -3.59 0.52
N GLY A 371 -7.39 -3.87 -0.55
CA GLY A 371 -7.95 -4.20 -1.84
C GLY A 371 -7.07 -5.06 -2.72
N CYS A 372 -7.51 -5.22 -3.97
CA CYS A 372 -6.77 -5.93 -5.02
C CYS A 372 -7.29 -5.58 -6.41
N ASP A 373 -6.44 -5.79 -7.42
CA ASP A 373 -6.84 -5.84 -8.82
C ASP A 373 -7.64 -7.11 -9.17
N GLN A 374 -8.47 -7.00 -10.19
CA GLN A 374 -9.12 -8.11 -10.88
C GLN A 374 -9.06 -7.83 -12.39
N PRO A 375 -7.98 -8.20 -13.08
CA PRO A 375 -7.89 -8.07 -14.54
C PRO A 375 -8.86 -9.00 -15.27
N ASP A 376 -9.17 -8.72 -16.53
CA ASP A 376 -9.88 -9.63 -17.44
C ASP A 376 -11.17 -10.22 -16.85
N PHE A 377 -11.97 -9.37 -16.19
CA PHE A 377 -13.20 -9.75 -15.48
C PHE A 377 -13.00 -10.86 -14.43
N SER A 378 -11.79 -10.98 -13.89
CA SER A 378 -11.42 -12.00 -12.91
C SER A 378 -12.23 -11.87 -11.61
N LYS A 379 -12.28 -13.00 -10.91
CA LYS A 379 -13.04 -13.25 -9.69
C LYS A 379 -12.17 -14.06 -8.73
N ASP A 380 -10.91 -13.67 -8.57
CA ASP A 380 -9.96 -14.44 -7.78
C ASP A 380 -10.37 -14.41 -6.29
N ILE A 381 -10.81 -15.57 -5.80
CA ILE A 381 -11.30 -15.74 -4.43
C ILE A 381 -10.20 -15.52 -3.40
N ILE A 382 -8.93 -15.85 -3.68
CA ILE A 382 -7.83 -15.68 -2.73
C ILE A 382 -7.61 -14.19 -2.52
N LYS A 383 -7.48 -13.41 -3.61
CA LYS A 383 -7.30 -11.96 -3.53
C LYS A 383 -8.44 -11.29 -2.75
N ASN A 384 -9.68 -11.60 -3.12
CA ASN A 384 -10.86 -11.04 -2.44
C ASN A 384 -10.96 -11.45 -0.96
N LYS A 385 -10.66 -12.71 -0.64
CA LYS A 385 -10.76 -13.19 0.74
C LYS A 385 -9.64 -12.66 1.60
N VAL A 386 -8.43 -12.44 1.10
CA VAL A 386 -7.37 -11.80 1.88
C VAL A 386 -7.76 -10.34 2.18
N ALA A 387 -8.08 -9.54 1.15
CA ALA A 387 -8.47 -8.14 1.34
C ALA A 387 -9.67 -7.98 2.29
N SER A 388 -10.74 -8.75 2.07
CA SER A 388 -11.93 -8.70 2.94
C SER A 388 -11.66 -9.21 4.35
N SER A 389 -10.77 -10.21 4.54
CA SER A 389 -10.44 -10.69 5.89
C SER A 389 -9.63 -9.67 6.68
N ILE A 390 -8.71 -8.95 6.03
CA ILE A 390 -8.00 -7.82 6.65
C ILE A 390 -9.01 -6.77 7.10
N ALA A 391 -9.92 -6.37 6.21
CA ALA A 391 -10.95 -5.38 6.54
C ALA A 391 -11.84 -5.81 7.71
N HIS A 392 -12.31 -7.07 7.73
CA HIS A 392 -13.14 -7.57 8.82
C HIS A 392 -12.37 -7.66 10.15
N LEU A 393 -11.14 -8.20 10.16
CA LEU A 393 -10.37 -8.38 11.40
C LEU A 393 -9.91 -7.06 12.02
N TYR A 394 -9.61 -6.06 11.17
CA TYR A 394 -9.11 -4.76 11.61
C TYR A 394 -10.14 -3.64 11.47
N GLU A 395 -11.42 -4.00 11.33
CA GLU A 395 -12.54 -3.08 11.32
C GLU A 395 -12.44 -1.96 10.26
N ARG A 396 -11.78 -2.22 9.14
CA ARG A 396 -11.58 -1.25 8.06
C ARG A 396 -12.91 -0.87 7.40
N PRO A 397 -13.09 0.40 7.00
CA PRO A 397 -14.38 0.88 6.50
C PRO A 397 -14.80 0.21 5.19
N ARG A 398 -13.86 -0.12 4.29
CA ARG A 398 -14.15 -0.60 2.93
C ARG A 398 -13.18 -1.69 2.48
N VAL A 399 -13.51 -2.35 1.38
CA VAL A 399 -12.66 -3.30 0.66
C VAL A 399 -12.63 -2.89 -0.80
N TRP A 400 -11.45 -2.54 -1.31
CA TRP A 400 -11.28 -1.91 -2.61
C TRP A 400 -11.15 -2.94 -3.73
N LEU A 401 -12.00 -2.81 -4.74
CA LEU A 401 -11.96 -3.59 -5.98
C LEU A 401 -11.51 -2.68 -7.10
N GLU A 402 -10.27 -2.85 -7.54
CA GLU A 402 -9.86 -2.36 -8.84
C GLU A 402 -10.19 -3.42 -9.89
N GLY A 403 -11.02 -3.08 -10.86
CA GLY A 403 -11.32 -3.97 -11.98
C GLY A 403 -11.79 -3.14 -13.17
N PHE A 404 -11.84 -3.59 -14.40
CA PHE A 404 -11.34 -4.85 -14.91
C PHE A 404 -10.44 -4.48 -16.07
N HIS A 405 -9.20 -4.08 -15.76
CA HIS A 405 -8.22 -3.77 -16.77
C HIS A 405 -7.91 -5.02 -17.61
N SER A 406 -7.35 -4.84 -18.81
CA SER A 406 -7.01 -5.94 -19.72
C SER A 406 -8.21 -6.78 -20.22
N SER A 407 -9.44 -6.33 -20.00
CA SER A 407 -10.69 -6.96 -20.45
C SER A 407 -11.07 -6.67 -21.92
N LYS A 408 -10.20 -6.01 -22.69
CA LYS A 408 -10.36 -5.73 -24.13
C LYS A 408 -11.55 -4.81 -24.48
N TRP A 409 -11.59 -4.34 -25.73
CA TRP A 409 -12.60 -3.39 -26.22
C TRP A 409 -13.95 -4.02 -26.60
N ASP A 410 -14.03 -5.36 -26.69
CA ASP A 410 -15.28 -6.11 -26.90
C ASP A 410 -16.04 -6.39 -25.58
N SER A 411 -15.58 -5.78 -24.47
CA SER A 411 -16.27 -5.73 -23.19
C SER A 411 -17.74 -5.28 -23.34
N ASN A 412 -18.63 -5.86 -22.55
CA ASN A 412 -20.07 -5.54 -22.55
C ASN A 412 -20.65 -5.49 -21.12
N THR A 413 -21.84 -4.92 -20.98
CA THR A 413 -22.50 -4.73 -19.67
C THR A 413 -22.71 -6.03 -18.91
N ALA A 414 -22.98 -7.15 -19.58
CA ALA A 414 -23.22 -8.42 -18.90
C ALA A 414 -21.96 -8.93 -18.19
N SER A 415 -20.81 -8.86 -18.86
CA SER A 415 -19.50 -9.21 -18.27
C SER A 415 -19.15 -8.29 -17.10
N VAL A 416 -19.35 -6.98 -17.24
CA VAL A 416 -19.10 -6.01 -16.18
C VAL A 416 -19.99 -6.28 -14.95
N ILE A 417 -21.30 -6.51 -15.15
CA ILE A 417 -22.24 -6.83 -14.06
C ILE A 417 -21.82 -8.10 -13.33
N ASP A 418 -21.58 -9.18 -14.07
CA ASP A 418 -21.23 -10.48 -13.52
C ASP A 418 -19.92 -10.40 -12.71
N ALA A 419 -18.92 -9.68 -13.21
CA ALA A 419 -17.65 -9.48 -12.51
C ALA A 419 -17.82 -8.64 -11.24
N ILE A 420 -18.55 -7.52 -11.28
CA ILE A 420 -18.78 -6.68 -10.09
C ILE A 420 -19.49 -7.48 -9.00
N PHE A 421 -20.61 -8.11 -9.31
CA PHE A 421 -21.42 -8.79 -8.30
C PHE A 421 -20.73 -10.03 -7.75
N SER A 422 -19.96 -10.75 -8.57
CA SER A 422 -19.16 -11.89 -8.09
C SER A 422 -18.10 -11.44 -7.09
N ASN A 423 -17.38 -10.36 -7.38
CA ASN A 423 -16.37 -9.80 -6.48
C ASN A 423 -17.00 -9.23 -5.20
N PHE A 424 -18.15 -8.57 -5.32
CA PHE A 424 -18.91 -8.07 -4.16
C PHE A 424 -19.38 -9.20 -3.25
N ALA A 425 -19.86 -10.31 -3.81
CA ALA A 425 -20.24 -11.50 -3.04
C ALA A 425 -19.05 -12.13 -2.29
N MET A 426 -17.81 -11.94 -2.78
CA MET A 426 -16.59 -12.41 -2.13
C MET A 426 -16.02 -11.43 -1.09
N GLY A 427 -16.67 -10.28 -0.87
CA GLY A 427 -16.35 -9.34 0.21
C GLY A 427 -15.86 -7.98 -0.25
N GLN A 428 -15.74 -7.73 -1.56
CA GLN A 428 -15.46 -6.40 -2.08
C GLN A 428 -16.67 -5.47 -1.87
N ASN A 429 -16.42 -4.18 -1.65
CA ASN A 429 -17.54 -3.24 -1.45
C ASN A 429 -17.23 -1.78 -1.86
N LEU A 430 -16.09 -1.49 -2.46
CA LEU A 430 -15.75 -0.22 -3.07
C LEU A 430 -15.32 -0.50 -4.51
N LEU A 431 -16.15 -0.08 -5.47
CA LEU A 431 -15.91 -0.31 -6.89
C LEU A 431 -15.00 0.79 -7.45
N SER A 432 -13.97 0.38 -8.16
CA SER A 432 -13.08 1.24 -8.92
C SER A 432 -12.87 0.65 -10.30
N LEU A 433 -13.39 1.35 -11.32
CA LEU A 433 -13.31 0.89 -12.70
C LEU A 433 -12.04 1.40 -13.40
N HIS A 434 -11.12 0.49 -13.69
CA HIS A 434 -9.99 0.70 -14.60
C HIS A 434 -10.44 0.49 -16.06
N GLY A 435 -10.22 1.40 -17.02
CA GLY A 435 -9.79 2.79 -16.87
C GLY A 435 -10.88 3.78 -17.26
N PHE A 436 -10.77 5.02 -16.78
CA PHE A 436 -11.39 6.21 -17.37
C PHE A 436 -10.31 7.00 -18.10
N TYR A 437 -10.28 6.99 -19.42
CA TYR A 437 -9.26 7.70 -20.19
C TYR A 437 -9.73 9.12 -20.54
N TYR A 438 -8.85 10.13 -20.37
CA TYR A 438 -9.15 11.50 -20.82
C TYR A 438 -9.32 11.58 -22.34
N SER A 439 -8.48 10.87 -23.08
CA SER A 439 -8.52 10.74 -24.52
C SER A 439 -8.09 9.33 -24.89
N THR A 440 -8.47 8.84 -26.07
CA THR A 440 -7.95 7.58 -26.64
C THR A 440 -6.96 7.81 -27.79
N VAL A 441 -6.68 9.08 -28.11
CA VAL A 441 -5.78 9.46 -29.21
C VAL A 441 -4.35 8.95 -28.93
N GLY A 442 -3.73 8.40 -29.96
CA GLY A 442 -2.36 7.90 -29.93
C GLY A 442 -2.23 6.42 -29.58
N GLY A 443 -3.08 5.89 -28.69
CA GLY A 443 -2.95 4.54 -28.15
C GLY A 443 -1.67 4.37 -27.31
N TRP A 444 -1.80 3.88 -26.08
CA TRP A 444 -0.68 3.84 -25.12
C TRP A 444 -0.51 2.43 -24.61
N TRP A 445 0.74 2.00 -24.46
CA TRP A 445 1.05 0.60 -24.23
C TRP A 445 0.56 0.12 -22.85
N GLU A 446 0.52 0.99 -21.83
CA GLU A 446 -0.07 0.68 -20.52
C GLU A 446 -1.57 0.95 -20.41
N TRP A 447 -2.20 1.52 -21.43
CA TRP A 447 -3.67 1.64 -21.42
C TRP A 447 -4.28 0.28 -21.67
N ALA A 448 -4.50 -0.45 -20.58
CA ALA A 448 -5.14 -1.75 -20.61
C ALA A 448 -6.64 -1.56 -20.88
N PRO A 449 -7.15 -1.91 -22.07
CA PRO A 449 -8.57 -1.75 -22.38
C PRO A 449 -9.44 -2.62 -21.46
N PRO A 450 -10.72 -2.27 -21.25
CA PRO A 450 -11.46 -1.16 -21.85
C PRO A 450 -11.30 0.18 -21.12
N CYS A 451 -11.83 1.24 -21.73
CA CYS A 451 -12.21 2.44 -21.00
C CYS A 451 -13.66 2.31 -20.50
N ASN A 452 -13.89 1.75 -19.31
CA ASN A 452 -15.24 1.44 -18.77
C ASN A 452 -16.23 2.63 -18.65
N HIS A 453 -15.81 3.82 -19.09
CA HIS A 453 -16.50 5.11 -19.01
C HIS A 453 -16.88 5.63 -20.41
N THR A 454 -16.74 6.94 -20.66
CA THR A 454 -17.28 7.70 -21.81
C THR A 454 -16.88 7.18 -23.19
N HIS A 455 -15.83 6.36 -23.31
CA HIS A 455 -15.37 5.81 -24.58
C HIS A 455 -15.96 4.43 -24.91
N MET A 456 -16.72 3.81 -24.00
CA MET A 456 -17.39 2.53 -24.26
C MET A 456 -18.87 2.74 -24.60
N PRO A 457 -19.41 2.05 -25.62
CA PRO A 457 -20.81 2.22 -26.04
C PRO A 457 -21.82 1.96 -24.92
N TYR A 458 -21.50 1.05 -23.99
CA TYR A 458 -22.40 0.74 -22.86
C TYR A 458 -22.46 1.84 -21.79
N TRP A 459 -21.63 2.89 -21.86
CA TRP A 459 -21.62 3.97 -20.87
C TRP A 459 -22.98 4.64 -20.76
N GLU A 460 -23.67 4.83 -21.89
CA GLU A 460 -25.04 5.40 -21.92
C GLU A 460 -26.01 4.64 -20.99
N GLN A 461 -25.77 3.35 -20.78
CA GLN A 461 -26.62 2.44 -19.98
C GLN A 461 -26.04 2.15 -18.59
N MET A 462 -24.89 2.75 -18.23
CA MET A 462 -24.16 2.41 -17.01
C MET A 462 -24.79 2.99 -15.73
N GLY A 463 -25.66 3.99 -15.85
CA GLY A 463 -26.27 4.69 -14.71
C GLY A 463 -26.98 3.77 -13.71
N PRO A 464 -27.95 2.93 -14.13
CA PRO A 464 -28.62 1.99 -13.24
C PRO A 464 -27.68 0.97 -12.58
N LEU A 465 -26.61 0.55 -13.28
CA LEU A 465 -25.61 -0.35 -12.70
C LEU A 465 -24.82 0.33 -11.59
N LEU A 466 -24.31 1.54 -11.82
CA LEU A 466 -23.55 2.27 -10.81
C LEU A 466 -24.43 2.71 -9.63
N GLU A 467 -25.71 3.00 -9.85
CA GLU A 467 -26.66 3.18 -8.74
C GLU A 467 -26.87 1.89 -7.95
N CYS A 468 -26.98 0.73 -8.61
CA CYS A 468 -27.04 -0.55 -7.91
C CYS A 468 -25.76 -0.81 -7.09
N SER A 469 -24.59 -0.61 -7.70
CA SER A 469 -23.29 -0.74 -7.05
C SER A 469 -23.16 0.20 -5.85
N GLU A 470 -23.58 1.48 -5.96
CA GLU A 470 -23.59 2.44 -4.85
C GLU A 470 -24.41 1.91 -3.65
N ARG A 471 -25.60 1.38 -3.93
CA ARG A 471 -26.47 0.83 -2.88
C ARG A 471 -25.89 -0.45 -2.25
N LEU A 472 -25.27 -1.32 -3.04
CA LEU A 472 -24.59 -2.51 -2.52
C LEU A 472 -23.36 -2.13 -1.70
N SER A 473 -22.56 -1.19 -2.18
CA SER A 473 -21.42 -0.59 -1.48
C SER A 473 -21.81 0.04 -0.15
N TYR A 474 -23.03 0.56 -0.01
CA TYR A 474 -23.57 1.01 1.28
C TYR A 474 -23.96 -0.14 2.22
N VAL A 475 -24.47 -1.25 1.67
CA VAL A 475 -25.00 -2.37 2.47
C VAL A 475 -23.92 -3.32 2.96
N LEU A 476 -23.01 -3.70 2.06
CA LEU A 476 -22.04 -4.79 2.24
C LEU A 476 -20.97 -4.54 3.32
N PRO A 477 -20.46 -3.32 3.57
CA PRO A 477 -19.47 -3.10 4.63
C PRO A 477 -20.02 -3.26 6.06
N ARG A 478 -21.34 -3.48 6.20
CA ARG A 478 -21.98 -3.68 7.49
C ARG A 478 -21.86 -5.15 7.87
N ASP A 479 -21.40 -5.39 9.09
CA ASP A 479 -21.25 -6.72 9.68
C ASP A 479 -22.56 -7.53 9.68
N ILE A 480 -22.82 -8.25 8.59
CA ILE A 480 -23.77 -9.37 8.61
C ILE A 480 -23.13 -10.55 9.37
N THR A 481 -21.80 -10.64 9.38
CA THR A 481 -21.03 -11.67 10.09
C THR A 481 -21.06 -11.48 11.61
N GLY A 482 -21.00 -10.24 12.10
CA GLY A 482 -21.08 -9.91 13.52
C GLY A 482 -22.44 -10.23 14.16
N LEU A 483 -23.52 -10.23 13.39
CA LEU A 483 -24.85 -10.66 13.86
C LEU A 483 -24.95 -12.19 14.01
N ILE A 484 -24.28 -12.96 13.15
CA ILE A 484 -24.30 -14.43 13.18
C ILE A 484 -23.34 -14.97 14.25
N LEU A 485 -22.14 -14.41 14.41
CA LEU A 485 -21.17 -14.89 15.42
C LEU A 485 -21.53 -14.47 16.85
N ARG A 486 -22.19 -13.32 17.05
CA ARG A 486 -22.67 -12.89 18.38
C ARG A 486 -23.88 -13.70 18.86
N SER A 487 -24.61 -14.39 17.99
CA SER A 487 -25.68 -15.32 18.37
C SER A 487 -25.18 -16.70 18.83
N TYR A 488 -23.91 -17.05 18.59
CA TYR A 488 -23.31 -18.33 19.05
C TYR A 488 -22.46 -18.20 20.31
N THR A 489 -22.34 -16.99 20.89
CA THR A 489 -21.56 -16.72 22.11
C THR A 489 -22.37 -16.06 23.23
N ARG A 490 -23.69 -16.30 23.27
CA ARG A 490 -24.53 -15.99 24.43
C ARG A 490 -25.20 -17.23 24.99
#